data_AF-A0A7S2APG8-F1
#
_entry.id   AF-A0A7S2APG8-F1
#
_cell.length_a   1.000
_cell.length_b   1.000
_cell.length_c   1.000
_cell.angle_alpha   90.00
_cell.angle_beta   90.00
_cell.angle_gamma   90.00
#
_symmetry.space_group_name_H-M   'P 1'
#
loop_
_entity.id
_entity.type
_entity.pdbx_description
1 polymer ?
#
loop_
_entity_poly.entity_id
_entity_poly.type
_entity_poly.pdbx_seq_one_letter_code
_entity_poly.pdbx_strand_id
1 'polypeptide(L)'
;AYHIPAVIANAVAFVGPTDRFSQRHHVPITVPSSLGAEGNLTSSTNDPATLRALYNVGDALGGQASSNKQAVTAFLGQTYSADAEAAFFTKYLPEAADTPIGTVGDAITGGVTPGIEAMLDIEYMPAMGALNPTEFWGFSGSSPNDSQDEPFLTWLYTVGNTSDADVPLVFSTSYGEDETTEVPTAYSDRINIEFMKAGARGISLLFASGDSGAAAVSGTSCPNGRFAPKWPSASPYITAVGGTNG
;
A
#
# COMPACT_ATOMS: atom_id res chain seq x y z
N ALA A 1 2.30 -25.57 12.26
CA ALA A 1 1.09 -26.02 13.00
C ALA A 1 1.34 -25.99 14.51
N TYR A 2 0.84 -24.96 15.17
CA TYR A 2 0.81 -24.82 16.63
C TYR A 2 -0.55 -25.24 17.19
N HIS A 3 -0.67 -25.37 18.53
CA HIS A 3 -1.92 -25.65 19.21
C HIS A 3 -2.16 -24.65 20.34
N ILE A 4 -3.41 -24.18 20.48
CA ILE A 4 -3.84 -23.31 21.57
C ILE A 4 -4.59 -24.14 22.61
N PRO A 5 -4.28 -24.03 23.92
CA PRO A 5 -5.04 -24.69 24.97
C PRO A 5 -6.54 -24.31 24.93
N ALA A 6 -7.42 -25.30 25.12
CA ALA A 6 -8.88 -25.10 25.08
C ALA A 6 -9.36 -23.99 26.04
N VAL A 7 -8.66 -23.80 27.16
CA VAL A 7 -8.97 -22.78 28.17
C VAL A 7 -8.82 -21.34 27.68
N ILE A 8 -8.01 -21.10 26.64
CA ILE A 8 -7.82 -19.77 26.05
C ILE A 8 -8.26 -19.70 24.58
N ALA A 9 -8.74 -20.79 23.99
CA ALA A 9 -9.11 -20.86 22.58
C ALA A 9 -10.18 -19.82 22.19
N ASN A 10 -11.11 -19.51 23.10
CA ASN A 10 -12.13 -18.49 22.88
C ASN A 10 -11.62 -17.04 23.01
N ALA A 11 -10.42 -16.84 23.56
CA ALA A 11 -9.83 -15.52 23.79
C ALA A 11 -8.73 -15.17 22.76
N VAL A 12 -8.28 -16.13 21.96
CA VAL A 12 -7.18 -15.96 21.00
C VAL A 12 -7.69 -16.24 19.60
N ALA A 13 -7.74 -15.22 18.75
CA ALA A 13 -8.15 -15.36 17.36
C ALA A 13 -7.13 -16.14 16.52
N PHE A 14 -5.84 -15.80 16.67
CA PHE A 14 -4.72 -16.50 16.06
C PHE A 14 -3.43 -16.14 16.81
N VAL A 15 -2.39 -16.96 16.64
CA VAL A 15 -1.02 -16.60 17.04
C VAL A 15 -0.28 -16.17 15.78
N GLY A 16 0.16 -14.92 15.76
CA GLY A 16 1.10 -14.42 14.77
C GLY A 16 2.43 -14.13 15.45
N PRO A 17 3.57 -14.31 14.77
CA PRO A 17 3.74 -14.84 13.41
C PRO A 17 4.31 -16.28 13.43
N THR A 18 3.50 -17.28 13.05
CA THR A 18 3.91 -18.70 13.22
C THR A 18 3.68 -19.62 12.02
N ASP A 19 2.66 -19.38 11.18
CA ASP A 19 2.31 -20.25 10.05
C ASP A 19 2.03 -19.46 8.74
N ARG A 20 2.45 -18.19 8.66
CA ARG A 20 2.36 -17.41 7.43
C ARG A 20 3.67 -17.61 6.65
N PHE A 21 3.53 -17.84 5.35
CA PHE A 21 4.62 -17.89 4.41
C PHE A 21 4.31 -16.85 3.34
N SER A 22 4.72 -15.60 3.53
CA SER A 22 4.72 -14.65 2.43
C SER A 22 5.91 -14.99 1.53
N GLN A 23 5.60 -15.41 0.30
CA GLN A 23 6.62 -15.36 -0.74
C GLN A 23 6.76 -13.90 -1.16
N ARG A 24 8.00 -13.39 -1.21
CA ARG A 24 8.30 -12.12 -1.87
C ARG A 24 7.90 -12.23 -3.34
N HIS A 25 6.64 -11.92 -3.63
CA HIS A 25 6.21 -11.69 -4.98
C HIS A 25 6.43 -10.22 -5.29
N HIS A 26 7.70 -9.90 -5.56
CA HIS A 26 7.98 -8.71 -6.35
C HIS A 26 7.50 -9.06 -7.76
N VAL A 27 6.24 -8.73 -8.09
CA VAL A 27 5.86 -8.69 -9.49
C VAL A 27 6.59 -7.46 -10.03
N PRO A 28 7.62 -7.63 -10.87
CA PRO A 28 8.25 -6.47 -11.48
C PRO A 28 7.17 -5.74 -12.25
N ILE A 29 7.09 -4.42 -12.12
CA ILE A 29 6.30 -3.58 -13.02
C ILE A 29 6.70 -3.98 -14.44
N THR A 30 5.84 -4.77 -15.08
CA THR A 30 6.09 -5.20 -16.44
C THR A 30 5.56 -4.07 -17.29
N VAL A 31 6.42 -3.11 -17.61
CA VAL A 31 6.08 -2.05 -18.55
C VAL A 31 5.71 -2.75 -19.86
N PRO A 32 4.43 -2.74 -20.29
CA PRO A 32 4.08 -3.34 -21.55
C PRO A 32 4.83 -2.58 -22.64
N SER A 33 5.58 -3.29 -23.47
CA SER A 33 6.18 -2.72 -24.66
C SER A 33 5.06 -2.29 -25.60
N SER A 34 4.67 -1.01 -25.51
CA SER A 34 3.64 -0.33 -26.29
C SER A 34 2.26 -1.01 -26.30
N LEU A 35 1.34 -0.52 -25.48
CA LEU A 35 -0.08 -0.61 -25.81
C LEU A 35 -0.41 0.59 -26.72
N GLY A 36 -1.12 0.33 -27.82
CA GLY A 36 -1.43 1.35 -28.83
C GLY A 36 -2.13 2.56 -28.20
N ALA A 37 -1.73 3.76 -28.63
CA ALA A 37 -2.33 5.01 -28.19
C ALA A 37 -3.79 5.08 -28.70
N GLU A 38 -4.76 5.01 -27.79
CA GLU A 38 -6.16 5.35 -28.08
C GLU A 38 -6.57 6.56 -27.25
N GLY A 39 -6.09 7.75 -27.66
CA GLY A 39 -6.44 8.99 -27.00
C GLY A 39 -5.77 10.20 -27.64
N ASN A 40 -6.43 11.35 -27.54
CA ASN A 40 -5.87 12.65 -27.95
C ASN A 40 -5.10 13.29 -26.79
N LEU A 41 -4.30 12.48 -26.08
CA LEU A 41 -3.42 12.95 -25.00
C LEU A 41 -2.16 13.53 -25.64
N THR A 42 -1.88 14.79 -25.33
CA THR A 42 -0.73 15.54 -25.90
C THR A 42 0.62 15.10 -25.30
N SER A 43 0.61 14.14 -24.38
CA SER A 43 1.73 13.61 -23.63
C SER A 43 1.52 12.11 -23.41
N SER A 44 2.55 11.30 -23.68
CA SER A 44 2.58 9.87 -23.39
C SER A 44 3.24 9.56 -22.03
N THR A 45 3.38 10.56 -21.15
CA THR A 45 4.08 10.42 -19.87
C THR A 45 3.10 10.54 -18.70
N ASN A 46 3.15 9.57 -17.79
CA ASN A 46 2.36 9.56 -16.55
C ASN A 46 2.94 10.51 -15.49
N ASP A 47 3.40 11.70 -15.87
CA ASP A 47 3.87 12.69 -14.89
C ASP A 47 2.71 13.33 -14.12
N PRO A 48 2.96 13.92 -12.94
CA PRO A 48 1.91 14.53 -12.12
C PRO A 48 1.04 15.55 -12.85
N ALA A 49 1.62 16.42 -13.68
CA ALA A 49 0.85 17.43 -14.42
C ALA A 49 -0.14 16.78 -15.40
N THR A 50 0.32 15.78 -16.16
CA THR A 50 -0.51 15.03 -17.11
C THR A 50 -1.62 14.27 -16.39
N LEU A 51 -1.33 13.58 -15.28
CA LEU A 51 -2.34 12.84 -14.51
C LEU A 51 -3.37 13.76 -13.86
N ARG A 52 -2.93 14.91 -13.31
CA ARG A 52 -3.84 15.91 -12.72
C ARG A 52 -4.78 16.52 -13.76
N ALA A 53 -4.29 16.74 -14.98
CA ALA A 53 -5.12 17.18 -16.09
C ALA A 53 -6.10 16.08 -16.52
N LEU A 54 -5.62 14.84 -16.69
CA LEU A 54 -6.44 13.69 -17.11
C LEU A 54 -7.62 13.43 -16.17
N TYR A 55 -7.39 13.51 -14.86
CA TYR A 55 -8.42 13.26 -13.84
C TYR A 55 -9.16 14.54 -13.39
N ASN A 56 -9.01 15.65 -14.12
CA ASN A 56 -9.64 16.94 -13.80
C ASN A 56 -9.38 17.43 -12.36
N VAL A 57 -8.20 17.14 -11.82
CA VAL A 57 -7.74 17.66 -10.51
C VAL A 57 -7.43 19.16 -10.62
N GLY A 58 -6.93 19.60 -11.77
CA GLY A 58 -6.59 21.01 -12.05
C GLY A 58 -5.52 21.56 -11.10
N ASP A 59 -5.66 22.83 -10.72
CA ASP A 59 -4.72 23.55 -9.85
C ASP A 59 -5.03 23.39 -8.35
N ALA A 60 -5.86 22.41 -7.97
CA ALA A 60 -6.23 22.20 -6.58
C ALA A 60 -5.02 21.73 -5.75
N LEU A 61 -4.54 22.58 -4.85
CA LEU A 61 -3.45 22.27 -3.93
C LEU A 61 -3.97 22.27 -2.50
N GLY A 62 -3.75 21.17 -1.79
CA GLY A 62 -4.03 21.01 -0.36
C GLY A 62 -5.51 20.99 -0.04
N GLY A 63 -5.92 20.14 0.90
CA GLY A 63 -7.22 20.35 1.54
C GLY A 63 -7.12 21.40 2.65
N GLN A 64 -8.24 22.10 2.89
CA GLN A 64 -8.27 23.24 3.83
C GLN A 64 -8.42 22.80 5.31
N ALA A 65 -8.72 21.52 5.57
CA ALA A 65 -8.92 21.04 6.92
C ALA A 65 -7.57 20.70 7.57
N SER A 66 -7.34 21.22 8.78
CA SER A 66 -6.11 20.98 9.54
C SER A 66 -5.90 19.52 9.96
N SER A 67 -6.96 18.71 9.92
CA SER A 67 -6.92 17.27 10.17
C SER A 67 -6.53 16.45 8.93
N ASN A 68 -6.35 17.08 7.77
CA ASN A 68 -6.00 16.36 6.57
C ASN A 68 -4.58 15.82 6.69
N LYS A 69 -4.49 14.50 6.58
CA LYS A 69 -3.24 13.77 6.57
C LYS A 69 -3.44 12.49 5.78
N GLN A 70 -2.43 12.15 5.00
CA GLN A 70 -2.45 11.01 4.09
C GLN A 70 -1.15 10.21 4.28
N ALA A 71 -1.17 8.91 4.00
CA ALA A 71 0.01 8.08 4.17
C ALA A 71 0.12 6.97 3.13
N VAL A 72 1.37 6.61 2.82
CA VAL A 72 1.70 5.39 2.10
C VAL A 72 2.25 4.37 3.09
N THR A 73 2.03 3.09 2.82
CA THR A 73 2.60 2.01 3.63
C THR A 73 3.69 1.30 2.86
N ALA A 74 4.80 1.00 3.52
CA ALA A 74 5.86 0.17 2.98
C ALA A 74 6.15 -1.02 3.90
N PHE A 75 6.40 -2.17 3.30
CA PHE A 75 6.64 -3.43 3.98
C PHE A 75 7.95 -4.05 3.52
N LEU A 76 8.44 -5.05 4.27
CA LEU A 76 9.64 -5.84 3.92
C LEU A 76 10.93 -5.02 3.84
N GLY A 77 11.05 -4.00 4.69
CA GLY A 77 12.27 -3.19 4.78
C GLY A 77 12.48 -2.24 3.60
N GLN A 78 11.45 -2.01 2.78
CA GLN A 78 11.52 -0.97 1.77
C GLN A 78 11.53 0.40 2.44
N THR A 79 12.53 1.21 2.11
CA THR A 79 12.67 2.60 2.57
C THR A 79 12.53 3.56 1.39
N TYR A 80 12.22 4.82 1.66
CA TYR A 80 12.32 5.88 0.65
C TYR A 80 13.65 6.66 0.78
N SER A 81 13.97 7.46 -0.24
CA SER A 81 15.10 8.39 -0.25
C SER A 81 14.58 9.81 -0.33
N ALA A 82 14.85 10.60 0.71
CA ALA A 82 14.50 12.01 0.76
C ALA A 82 15.19 12.81 -0.37
N ASP A 83 16.42 12.46 -0.76
CA ASP A 83 17.12 13.15 -1.85
C ASP A 83 16.44 12.88 -3.21
N ALA A 84 15.95 11.65 -3.42
CA ALA A 84 15.26 11.29 -4.66
C ALA A 84 13.86 11.92 -4.72
N GLU A 85 13.15 11.92 -3.60
CA GLU A 85 11.84 12.56 -3.47
C GLU A 85 11.93 14.09 -3.64
N ALA A 86 12.92 14.75 -3.04
CA ALA A 86 13.18 16.17 -3.25
C ALA A 86 13.50 16.49 -4.73
N ALA A 87 14.27 15.62 -5.40
CA ALA A 87 14.55 15.76 -6.83
C ALA A 87 13.29 15.57 -7.69
N PHE A 88 12.40 14.65 -7.31
CA PHE A 88 11.11 14.44 -7.96
C PHE A 88 10.23 15.68 -7.84
N PHE A 89 10.02 16.23 -6.63
CA PHE A 89 9.19 17.42 -6.45
C PHE A 89 9.78 18.66 -7.10
N THR A 90 11.10 18.85 -7.01
CA THR A 90 11.77 19.96 -7.73
C THR A 90 11.46 19.93 -9.23
N LYS A 91 11.31 18.74 -9.81
CA LYS A 91 11.05 18.57 -11.24
C LYS A 91 9.56 18.64 -11.59
N TYR A 92 8.70 18.02 -10.80
CA TYR A 92 7.31 17.74 -11.19
C TYR A 92 6.25 18.48 -10.35
N LEU A 93 6.59 18.94 -9.15
CA LEU A 93 5.69 19.71 -8.29
C LEU A 93 6.50 20.65 -7.38
N PRO A 94 7.13 21.71 -7.92
CA PRO A 94 8.03 22.58 -7.14
C PRO A 94 7.35 23.21 -5.93
N GLU A 95 6.04 23.44 -5.98
CA GLU A 95 5.24 23.97 -4.87
C GLU A 95 5.24 23.05 -3.64
N ALA A 96 5.44 21.75 -3.83
CA ALA A 96 5.50 20.76 -2.75
C ALA A 96 6.94 20.41 -2.32
N ALA A 97 7.97 20.95 -2.98
CA ALA A 97 9.37 20.55 -2.77
C ALA A 97 9.88 20.79 -1.33
N ASP A 98 9.30 21.77 -0.62
CA ASP A 98 9.64 22.07 0.78
C ASP A 98 8.70 21.38 1.79
N THR A 99 7.80 20.49 1.36
CA THR A 99 6.87 19.78 2.25
C THR A 99 7.53 18.54 2.81
N PRO A 100 7.82 18.47 4.13
CA PRO A 100 8.49 17.31 4.71
C PRO A 100 7.55 16.10 4.76
N ILE A 101 8.10 14.93 4.46
CA ILE A 101 7.45 13.64 4.69
C ILE A 101 7.63 13.21 6.15
N GLY A 102 6.52 13.01 6.86
CA GLY A 102 6.54 12.39 8.18
C GLY A 102 6.85 10.90 8.08
N THR A 103 7.36 10.28 9.14
CA THR A 103 7.69 8.85 9.12
C THR A 103 7.16 8.12 10.34
N VAL A 104 6.69 6.89 10.15
CA VAL A 104 6.19 6.00 11.20
C VAL A 104 6.72 4.59 10.95
N GLY A 105 7.16 3.91 12.00
CA GLY A 105 7.68 2.54 11.93
C GLY A 105 9.21 2.44 12.02
N ASP A 106 9.75 1.30 11.65
CA ASP A 106 11.16 0.92 11.83
C ASP A 106 11.93 0.73 10.50
N ALA A 107 11.25 0.77 9.35
CA ALA A 107 11.84 0.71 8.02
C ALA A 107 11.57 2.00 7.25
N ILE A 108 12.08 3.12 7.76
CA ILE A 108 11.73 4.46 7.29
C ILE A 108 12.77 5.03 6.30
N THR A 109 14.04 5.06 6.69
CA THR A 109 15.14 5.69 5.93
C THR A 109 16.45 4.92 6.10
N GLY A 110 17.26 4.83 5.05
CA GLY A 110 18.71 4.63 5.17
C GLY A 110 19.24 3.20 5.42
N GLY A 111 18.87 2.20 4.62
CA GLY A 111 19.52 0.88 4.78
C GLY A 111 19.54 -0.08 3.59
N VAL A 112 18.67 0.10 2.60
CA VAL A 112 18.61 -0.73 1.39
C VAL A 112 18.30 0.22 0.23
N THR A 113 18.79 -0.07 -0.97
CA THR A 113 18.40 0.67 -2.19
C THR A 113 16.90 0.97 -2.12
N PRO A 114 16.48 2.25 -2.21
CA PRO A 114 15.07 2.61 -2.12
C PRO A 114 14.24 1.68 -3.02
N GLY A 115 13.17 1.13 -2.46
CA GLY A 115 12.28 0.27 -3.22
C GLY A 115 11.65 1.08 -4.35
N ILE A 116 11.56 0.53 -5.56
CA ILE A 116 10.88 1.20 -6.67
C ILE A 116 9.43 1.50 -6.28
N GLU A 117 8.74 0.53 -5.66
CA GLU A 117 7.39 0.68 -5.14
C GLU A 117 7.28 1.76 -4.06
N ALA A 118 8.15 1.69 -3.02
CA ALA A 118 8.15 2.67 -1.93
C ALA A 118 8.40 4.11 -2.39
N MET A 119 9.28 4.31 -3.39
CA MET A 119 9.49 5.62 -4.02
C MET A 119 8.29 6.04 -4.86
N LEU A 120 7.75 5.14 -5.69
CA LEU A 120 6.59 5.44 -6.53
C LEU A 120 5.39 5.90 -5.69
N ASP A 121 5.09 5.18 -4.62
CA ASP A 121 3.99 5.50 -3.71
C ASP A 121 4.18 6.89 -3.07
N ILE A 122 5.35 7.14 -2.48
CA ILE A 122 5.63 8.39 -1.75
C ILE A 122 5.83 9.61 -2.66
N GLU A 123 6.17 9.40 -3.93
CA GLU A 123 6.26 10.48 -4.92
C GLU A 123 4.86 10.87 -5.44
N TYR A 124 4.04 9.89 -5.83
CA TYR A 124 2.78 10.18 -6.52
C TYR A 124 1.61 10.52 -5.59
N MET A 125 1.54 9.96 -4.38
CA MET A 125 0.47 10.29 -3.44
C MET A 125 0.44 11.78 -3.08
N PRO A 126 1.54 12.40 -2.63
CA PRO A 126 1.60 13.85 -2.45
C PRO A 126 1.60 14.61 -3.77
N ALA A 127 2.02 14.06 -4.93
CA ALA A 127 1.89 14.81 -6.19
C ALA A 127 0.43 14.99 -6.64
N MET A 128 -0.39 13.95 -6.46
CA MET A 128 -1.81 13.97 -6.79
C MET A 128 -2.64 14.67 -5.70
N GLY A 129 -2.34 14.38 -4.43
CA GLY A 129 -2.93 15.00 -3.24
C GLY A 129 -2.12 16.17 -2.70
N ALA A 130 -1.53 16.99 -3.58
CA ALA A 130 -0.59 18.09 -3.30
C ALA A 130 -0.86 18.84 -1.99
N LEU A 131 0.21 19.19 -1.27
CA LEU A 131 0.22 20.00 -0.05
C LEU A 131 -0.60 19.46 1.15
N ASN A 132 -1.11 18.24 1.10
CA ASN A 132 -1.57 17.56 2.30
C ASN A 132 -0.37 16.93 3.04
N PRO A 133 -0.27 17.06 4.37
CA PRO A 133 0.71 16.33 5.18
C PRO A 133 0.72 14.86 4.80
N THR A 134 1.89 14.38 4.37
CA THR A 134 2.06 13.01 3.89
C THR A 134 3.06 12.27 4.78
N GLU A 135 2.71 11.05 5.17
CA GLU A 135 3.57 10.20 5.99
C GLU A 135 3.95 8.91 5.26
N PHE A 136 5.19 8.47 5.47
CA PHE A 136 5.70 7.17 5.06
C PHE A 136 5.66 6.20 6.25
N TRP A 137 4.78 5.21 6.18
CA TRP A 137 4.59 4.20 7.22
C TRP A 137 5.34 2.92 6.84
N GLY A 138 6.62 2.85 7.21
CA GLY A 138 7.54 1.80 6.82
C GLY A 138 7.79 0.78 7.92
N PHE A 139 7.48 -0.48 7.66
CA PHE A 139 7.66 -1.57 8.61
C PHE A 139 8.56 -2.66 8.04
N SER A 140 9.61 -3.01 8.78
CA SER A 140 10.61 -3.99 8.35
C SER A 140 9.99 -5.38 8.23
N GLY A 141 9.19 -5.75 9.23
CA GLY A 141 8.66 -7.10 9.37
C GLY A 141 9.77 -8.08 9.69
N SER A 142 9.81 -8.57 10.92
CA SER A 142 10.53 -9.79 11.22
C SER A 142 9.71 -10.59 12.21
N SER A 143 9.19 -11.73 11.74
CA SER A 143 8.79 -12.77 12.65
C SER A 143 10.04 -13.42 13.22
N PRO A 144 10.06 -13.79 14.52
CA PRO A 144 11.12 -14.64 15.05
C PRO A 144 11.30 -15.96 14.27
N ASN A 145 10.28 -16.38 13.52
CA ASN A 145 10.26 -17.63 12.76
C ASN A 145 10.34 -17.43 11.24
N ASP A 146 10.16 -16.20 10.72
CA ASP A 146 10.27 -15.91 9.28
C ASP A 146 10.62 -14.42 9.02
N SER A 147 11.74 -14.18 8.36
CA SER A 147 12.16 -12.83 7.93
C SER A 147 11.34 -12.27 6.77
N GLN A 148 10.41 -13.04 6.22
CA GLN A 148 9.59 -12.68 5.06
C GLN A 148 8.18 -12.25 5.47
N ASP A 149 7.73 -12.55 6.69
CA ASP A 149 6.39 -12.23 7.19
C ASP A 149 6.10 -10.74 7.10
N GLU A 150 5.12 -10.36 6.28
CA GLU A 150 4.79 -8.95 6.16
C GLU A 150 4.14 -8.40 7.43
N PRO A 151 4.58 -7.21 7.88
CA PRO A 151 4.12 -6.58 9.11
C PRO A 151 2.77 -5.87 8.96
N PHE A 152 1.84 -6.41 8.15
CA PHE A 152 0.49 -5.89 7.96
C PHE A 152 -0.28 -5.72 9.28
N LEU A 153 -0.17 -6.73 10.16
CA LEU A 153 -0.78 -6.65 11.48
C LEU A 153 -0.14 -5.58 12.35
N THR A 154 1.20 -5.42 12.28
CA THR A 154 1.92 -4.38 13.02
C THR A 154 1.48 -3.00 12.58
N TRP A 155 1.34 -2.77 11.28
CA TRP A 155 0.80 -1.54 10.73
C TRP A 155 -0.62 -1.28 11.25
N LEU A 156 -1.54 -2.22 11.10
CA LEU A 156 -2.93 -2.06 11.55
C LEU A 156 -3.05 -1.91 13.07
N TYR A 157 -2.20 -2.57 13.83
CA TYR A 157 -2.09 -2.39 15.27
C TYR A 157 -1.62 -0.97 15.61
N THR A 158 -0.63 -0.46 14.87
CA THR A 158 -0.14 0.92 15.00
C THR A 158 -1.27 1.90 14.70
N VAL A 159 -2.00 1.72 13.59
CA VAL A 159 -3.18 2.52 13.26
C VAL A 159 -4.19 2.50 14.40
N GLY A 160 -4.52 1.31 14.92
CA GLY A 160 -5.47 1.14 16.03
C GLY A 160 -5.03 1.76 17.35
N ASN A 161 -3.74 2.04 17.52
CA ASN A 161 -3.16 2.65 18.73
C ASN A 161 -2.78 4.13 18.54
N THR A 162 -2.82 4.65 17.31
CA THR A 162 -2.67 6.09 17.02
C THR A 162 -4.00 6.81 17.22
N SER A 163 -3.98 7.98 17.86
CA SER A 163 -5.19 8.76 18.14
C SER A 163 -5.88 9.25 16.85
N ASP A 164 -7.19 9.53 16.90
CA ASP A 164 -7.93 10.10 15.76
C ASP A 164 -7.40 11.48 15.32
N ALA A 165 -6.73 12.21 16.21
CA ALA A 165 -6.14 13.51 15.89
C ALA A 165 -4.83 13.38 15.10
N ASP A 166 -4.14 12.24 15.25
CA ASP A 166 -2.79 12.05 14.71
C ASP A 166 -2.77 11.10 13.51
N VAL A 167 -3.73 10.18 13.41
CA VAL A 167 -3.74 9.15 12.36
C VAL A 167 -4.10 9.75 10.99
N PRO A 168 -3.41 9.36 9.90
CA PRO A 168 -3.84 9.68 8.54
C PRO A 168 -5.27 9.22 8.24
N LEU A 169 -6.02 10.04 7.50
CA LEU A 169 -7.38 9.72 7.08
C LEU A 169 -7.41 8.86 5.81
N VAL A 170 -6.31 8.83 5.06
CA VAL A 170 -6.17 8.07 3.81
C VAL A 170 -4.86 7.30 3.85
N PHE A 171 -4.94 5.98 3.68
CA PHE A 171 -3.78 5.12 3.46
C PHE A 171 -3.83 4.54 2.05
N SER A 172 -2.71 4.61 1.33
CA SER A 172 -2.49 3.91 0.07
C SER A 172 -1.46 2.80 0.25
N THR A 173 -1.81 1.60 -0.19
CA THR A 173 -0.98 0.40 0.01
C THR A 173 -0.84 -0.39 -1.29
N SER A 174 0.39 -0.43 -1.81
CA SER A 174 0.76 -1.17 -3.02
C SER A 174 1.31 -2.56 -2.66
N TYR A 175 0.47 -3.41 -2.08
CA TYR A 175 0.85 -4.76 -1.68
C TYR A 175 -0.32 -5.73 -1.81
N GLY A 176 -0.05 -6.95 -2.28
CA GLY A 176 -1.01 -8.04 -2.26
C GLY A 176 -0.40 -9.41 -2.55
N GLU A 177 -1.11 -10.44 -2.11
CA GLU A 177 -0.74 -11.86 -2.26
C GLU A 177 -1.94 -12.66 -2.81
N ASP A 178 -1.72 -13.91 -3.22
CA ASP A 178 -2.82 -14.80 -3.62
C ASP A 178 -3.64 -15.25 -2.39
N GLU A 179 -4.92 -14.86 -2.33
CA GLU A 179 -5.78 -15.07 -1.15
C GLU A 179 -5.91 -16.56 -0.80
N THR A 180 -6.05 -17.41 -1.81
CA THR A 180 -6.38 -18.83 -1.61
C THR A 180 -5.18 -19.68 -1.17
N THR A 181 -3.97 -19.29 -1.56
CA THR A 181 -2.75 -20.11 -1.34
C THR A 181 -1.85 -19.56 -0.25
N GLU A 182 -1.80 -18.24 -0.08
CA GLU A 182 -0.83 -17.59 0.81
C GLU A 182 -1.47 -17.08 2.13
N VAL A 183 -2.80 -16.94 2.19
CA VAL A 183 -3.47 -16.25 3.31
C VAL A 183 -4.36 -17.19 4.13
N PRO A 184 -4.00 -17.52 5.38
CA PRO A 184 -4.85 -18.32 6.26
C PRO A 184 -6.17 -17.59 6.60
N THR A 185 -7.29 -18.31 6.61
CA THR A 185 -8.63 -17.75 6.88
C THR A 185 -8.70 -17.00 8.21
N ALA A 186 -8.15 -17.57 9.31
CA ALA A 186 -8.17 -16.91 10.61
C ALA A 186 -7.39 -15.57 10.61
N TYR A 187 -6.36 -15.47 9.77
CA TYR A 187 -5.59 -14.24 9.62
C TYR A 187 -6.36 -13.22 8.78
N SER A 188 -6.90 -13.59 7.62
CA SER A 188 -7.68 -12.68 6.78
C SER A 188 -8.94 -12.18 7.51
N ASP A 189 -9.65 -13.05 8.24
CA ASP A 189 -10.81 -12.66 9.06
C ASP A 189 -10.43 -11.63 10.13
N ARG A 190 -9.28 -11.80 10.78
CA ARG A 190 -8.82 -10.86 11.80
C ARG A 190 -8.36 -9.54 11.19
N ILE A 191 -7.65 -9.56 10.06
CA ILE A 191 -7.27 -8.34 9.37
C ILE A 191 -8.51 -7.59 8.84
N ASN A 192 -9.53 -8.30 8.35
CA ASN A 192 -10.82 -7.71 8.00
C ASN A 192 -11.48 -6.99 9.19
N ILE A 193 -11.35 -7.51 10.41
CA ILE A 193 -11.80 -6.80 11.62
C ILE A 193 -11.02 -5.51 11.85
N GLU A 194 -9.71 -5.51 11.62
CA GLU A 194 -8.91 -4.29 11.74
C GLU A 194 -9.27 -3.26 10.66
N PHE A 195 -9.56 -3.69 9.43
CA PHE A 195 -10.10 -2.81 8.38
C PHE A 195 -11.46 -2.24 8.75
N MET A 196 -12.38 -3.06 9.29
CA MET A 196 -13.66 -2.58 9.81
C MET A 196 -13.47 -1.52 10.90
N LYS A 197 -12.53 -1.72 11.82
CA LYS A 197 -12.20 -0.75 12.87
C LYS A 197 -11.67 0.56 12.29
N ALA A 198 -10.79 0.50 11.29
CA ALA A 198 -10.29 1.69 10.59
C ALA A 198 -11.43 2.44 9.88
N GLY A 199 -12.28 1.73 9.14
CA GLY A 199 -13.45 2.31 8.47
C GLY A 199 -14.44 2.93 9.46
N ALA A 200 -14.67 2.31 10.61
CA ALA A 200 -15.52 2.86 11.68
C ALA A 200 -14.96 4.17 12.28
N ARG A 201 -13.65 4.40 12.17
CA ARG A 201 -12.98 5.66 12.53
C ARG A 201 -12.95 6.68 11.39
N GLY A 202 -13.54 6.37 10.24
CA GLY A 202 -13.55 7.25 9.07
C GLY A 202 -12.26 7.22 8.24
N ILE A 203 -11.41 6.21 8.43
CA ILE A 203 -10.16 6.06 7.68
C ILE A 203 -10.44 5.34 6.36
N SER A 204 -9.96 5.90 5.25
CA SER A 204 -10.00 5.29 3.93
C SER A 204 -8.75 4.46 3.69
N LEU A 205 -8.93 3.18 3.39
CA LEU A 205 -7.86 2.25 3.06
C LEU A 205 -7.96 1.88 1.58
N LEU A 206 -6.94 2.23 0.81
CA LEU A 206 -6.85 1.96 -0.62
C LEU A 206 -5.77 0.91 -0.87
N PHE A 207 -6.13 -0.12 -1.64
CA PHE A 207 -5.24 -1.22 -1.99
C PHE A 207 -5.18 -1.43 -3.50
N ALA A 208 -3.99 -1.65 -4.03
CA ALA A 208 -3.83 -2.07 -5.43
C ALA A 208 -4.56 -3.41 -5.67
N SER A 209 -5.27 -3.54 -6.80
CA SER A 209 -5.93 -4.79 -7.17
C SER A 209 -4.96 -5.90 -7.60
N GLY A 210 -3.70 -5.54 -7.83
CA GLY A 210 -2.64 -6.42 -8.33
C GLY A 210 -2.44 -6.35 -9.85
N ASP A 211 -1.24 -6.77 -10.28
CA ASP A 211 -0.76 -6.59 -11.66
C ASP A 211 -0.89 -7.84 -12.54
N SER A 212 -1.33 -8.97 -11.98
CA SER A 212 -1.45 -10.24 -12.69
C SER A 212 -2.82 -10.47 -13.34
N GLY A 213 -3.69 -9.44 -13.38
CA GLY A 213 -5.07 -9.60 -13.80
C GLY A 213 -5.79 -10.68 -12.98
N ALA A 214 -6.47 -11.61 -13.66
CA ALA A 214 -7.15 -12.73 -13.00
C ALA A 214 -6.23 -13.91 -12.65
N ALA A 215 -4.95 -13.87 -13.06
CA ALA A 215 -3.98 -14.93 -12.81
C ALA A 215 -3.35 -14.81 -11.40
N ALA A 216 -2.65 -15.85 -10.96
CA ALA A 216 -1.92 -15.84 -9.69
C ALA A 216 -0.82 -14.77 -9.65
N VAL A 217 -0.39 -14.34 -8.46
CA VAL A 217 0.75 -13.42 -8.34
C VAL A 217 2.02 -14.10 -8.85
N SER A 218 2.15 -15.41 -8.60
CA SER A 218 3.31 -16.22 -9.00
C SER A 218 3.46 -16.48 -10.52
N GLY A 219 2.50 -16.08 -11.38
CA GLY A 219 2.65 -16.24 -12.83
C GLY A 219 1.46 -15.79 -13.68
N THR A 220 1.59 -15.87 -15.00
CA THR A 220 0.56 -15.44 -15.97
C THR A 220 -0.61 -16.42 -16.14
N SER A 221 -0.65 -17.50 -15.35
CA SER A 221 -1.64 -18.56 -15.50
C SER A 221 -2.60 -18.66 -14.31
N CYS A 222 -3.84 -19.03 -14.61
CA CYS A 222 -4.87 -19.32 -13.62
C CYS A 222 -4.65 -20.72 -13.03
N PRO A 223 -4.32 -20.86 -11.72
CA PRO A 223 -4.11 -22.17 -11.11
C PRO A 223 -5.34 -23.06 -11.30
N ASN A 224 -5.15 -24.24 -11.90
CA ASN A 224 -6.23 -25.18 -12.21
C ASN A 224 -7.38 -24.58 -13.04
N GLY A 225 -7.09 -23.57 -13.88
CA GLY A 225 -8.09 -22.89 -14.70
C GLY A 225 -9.07 -22.01 -13.90
N ARG A 226 -8.73 -21.64 -12.67
CA ARG A 226 -9.54 -20.77 -11.81
C ARG A 226 -8.86 -19.42 -11.61
N PHE A 227 -9.65 -18.36 -11.57
CA PHE A 227 -9.17 -17.02 -11.22
C PHE A 227 -8.62 -17.01 -9.79
N ALA A 228 -7.55 -16.23 -9.59
CA ALA A 228 -6.84 -16.12 -8.32
C ALA A 228 -7.08 -14.73 -7.70
N PRO A 229 -8.08 -14.57 -6.80
CA PRO A 229 -8.32 -13.32 -6.12
C PRO A 229 -7.11 -12.91 -5.27
N LYS A 230 -6.93 -11.60 -5.12
CA LYS A 230 -5.82 -11.00 -4.38
C LYS A 230 -6.28 -10.55 -3.00
N TRP A 231 -5.43 -10.75 -2.01
CA TRP A 231 -5.60 -10.20 -0.67
C TRP A 231 -4.52 -9.14 -0.42
N PRO A 232 -4.81 -8.01 0.25
CA PRO A 232 -6.08 -7.65 0.89
C PRO A 232 -7.17 -7.08 -0.03
N SER A 233 -6.91 -6.90 -1.33
CA SER A 233 -7.84 -6.20 -2.24
C SER A 233 -9.20 -6.90 -2.47
N ALA A 234 -9.34 -8.18 -2.12
CA ALA A 234 -10.63 -8.88 -2.08
C ALA A 234 -11.48 -8.56 -0.82
N SER A 235 -10.92 -7.88 0.18
CA SER A 235 -11.67 -7.54 1.40
C SER A 235 -12.82 -6.56 1.10
N PRO A 236 -14.02 -6.77 1.66
CA PRO A 236 -15.17 -5.89 1.42
C PRO A 236 -15.08 -4.56 2.21
N TYR A 237 -14.04 -4.38 3.04
CA TYR A 237 -13.90 -3.24 3.96
C TYR A 237 -12.82 -2.24 3.53
N ILE A 238 -12.30 -2.39 2.32
CA ILE A 238 -11.30 -1.51 1.72
C ILE A 238 -11.79 -1.02 0.36
N THR A 239 -11.06 -0.09 -0.24
CA THR A 239 -11.24 0.31 -1.64
C THR A 239 -10.14 -0.32 -2.49
N ALA A 240 -10.49 -1.30 -3.33
CA ALA A 240 -9.57 -1.88 -4.29
C ALA A 240 -9.47 -0.97 -5.54
N VAL A 241 -8.24 -0.65 -5.95
CA VAL A 241 -7.96 0.26 -7.07
C VAL A 241 -7.26 -0.52 -8.19
N GLY A 242 -7.89 -0.55 -9.37
CA GLY A 242 -7.33 -1.16 -10.57
C GLY A 242 -6.63 -0.16 -11.50
N GLY A 243 -6.01 -0.67 -12.56
CA GLY A 243 -5.32 0.14 -13.57
C GLY A 243 -6.14 0.34 -14.85
N THR A 244 -5.93 1.48 -15.51
CA THR A 244 -6.50 1.79 -16.84
C THR A 244 -5.40 2.28 -17.77
N ASN A 245 -5.66 2.23 -19.08
CA ASN A 245 -4.82 2.84 -20.11
C ASN A 245 -5.71 3.67 -21.06
N GLY A 246 -5.18 4.75 -21.64
CA GLY A 246 -5.89 5.66 -22.54
C GLY A 246 -4.96 6.53 -23.39
#